data_AF-A0A359IFR0-F1
#
_entry.id   AF-A0A359IFR0-F1
#
_cell.length_a   1.000
_cell.length_b   1.000
_cell.length_c   1.000
_cell.angle_alpha   90.00
_cell.angle_beta   90.00
_cell.angle_gamma   90.00
#
_symmetry.space_group_name_H-M   'P 1'
#
loop_
_entity.id
_entity.type
_entity.pdbx_description
1 polymer ?
#
loop_
_entity_poly.entity_id
_entity_poly.type
_entity_poly.pdbx_seq_one_letter_code
_entity_poly.pdbx_strand_id
1 'polypeptide(L)'
;MTEDEEFLPGSYLGWNERVYRYKLEQIGRILKDVKPVLVGLAEVENRRVLEDLTKELGRPEQWGILHREGPDRRGIDCALLYRQDQLECMQEDFFVFRLPSGNPTREAVIGEFRFRQG
;
A
#
# COMPACT_ATOMS: atom_id res chain seq x y z
N MET A 1 -22.28 8.88 10.39
CA MET A 1 -22.47 8.44 9.00
C MET A 1 -21.10 8.06 8.51
N THR A 2 -20.88 6.75 8.32
CA THR A 2 -19.59 6.16 8.00
C THR A 2 -19.35 6.26 6.50
N GLU A 3 -18.22 6.85 6.10
CA GLU A 3 -17.85 7.18 4.70
C GLU A 3 -17.68 5.95 3.78
N ASP A 4 -17.76 4.73 4.32
CA ASP A 4 -17.52 3.48 3.58
C ASP A 4 -18.79 2.84 2.99
N GLU A 5 -19.98 3.41 3.25
CA GLU A 5 -21.24 2.88 2.70
C GLU A 5 -21.27 2.94 1.16
N GLU A 6 -20.51 3.86 0.56
CA GLU A 6 -20.38 4.00 -0.90
C GLU A 6 -19.53 2.90 -1.55
N PHE A 7 -18.81 2.08 -0.77
CA PHE A 7 -17.96 0.99 -1.27
C PHE A 7 -18.49 -0.40 -0.86
N LEU A 8 -19.71 -0.49 -0.34
CA LEU A 8 -20.33 -1.78 -0.06
C LEU A 8 -20.86 -2.45 -1.35
N PRO A 9 -20.92 -3.79 -1.40
CA PRO A 9 -21.63 -4.50 -2.47
C PRO A 9 -23.09 -4.02 -2.54
N GLY A 10 -23.47 -3.36 -3.64
CA GLY A 10 -24.82 -2.79 -3.83
C GLY A 10 -24.94 -1.27 -3.62
N SER A 11 -23.84 -0.59 -3.29
CA SER A 11 -23.74 0.87 -3.25
C SER A 11 -23.70 1.52 -4.64
N TYR A 12 -23.85 2.85 -4.71
CA TYR A 12 -23.82 3.63 -5.96
C TYR A 12 -22.52 3.44 -6.78
N LEU A 13 -21.38 3.21 -6.12
CA LEU A 13 -20.09 3.00 -6.81
C LEU A 13 -19.88 1.54 -7.26
N GLY A 14 -20.75 0.62 -6.84
CA GLY A 14 -20.74 -0.77 -7.32
C GLY A 14 -19.45 -1.53 -6.99
N TRP A 15 -18.78 -1.19 -5.88
CA TRP A 15 -17.58 -1.89 -5.43
C TRP A 15 -17.88 -3.38 -5.21
N ASN A 16 -17.04 -4.23 -5.79
CA ASN A 16 -17.12 -5.68 -5.70
C ASN A 16 -15.77 -6.29 -6.08
N GLU A 17 -15.65 -7.60 -5.91
CA GLU A 17 -14.44 -8.35 -6.24
C GLU A 17 -13.92 -8.07 -7.65
N ARG A 18 -14.80 -7.92 -8.65
CA ARG A 18 -14.40 -7.63 -10.04
C ARG A 18 -13.72 -6.26 -10.15
N VAL A 19 -14.25 -5.22 -9.49
CA VAL A 19 -13.65 -3.88 -9.48
C VAL A 19 -12.30 -3.90 -8.75
N TYR A 20 -12.22 -4.60 -7.61
CA TYR A 20 -10.98 -4.78 -6.87
C TYR A 20 -9.89 -5.45 -7.72
N ARG A 21 -10.21 -6.59 -8.35
CA ARG A 21 -9.29 -7.32 -9.22
C ARG A 21 -8.87 -6.50 -10.43
N TYR A 22 -9.81 -5.78 -11.07
CA TYR A 22 -9.48 -4.88 -12.16
C TYR A 22 -8.47 -3.79 -11.75
N LYS A 23 -8.66 -3.15 -10.58
CA LYS A 23 -7.70 -2.17 -10.07
C LYS A 23 -6.31 -2.78 -9.82
N LEU A 24 -6.25 -3.96 -9.19
CA LEU A 24 -4.98 -4.68 -9.00
C LEU A 24 -4.28 -4.97 -10.33
N GLU A 25 -5.01 -5.45 -11.33
CA GLU A 25 -4.47 -5.74 -12.66
C GLU A 25 -3.92 -4.49 -13.35
N GLN A 26 -4.64 -3.36 -13.29
CA GLN A 26 -4.16 -2.11 -13.92
C GLN A 26 -2.90 -1.57 -13.24
N ILE A 27 -2.86 -1.56 -11.90
CA ILE A 27 -1.67 -1.13 -11.15
C ILE A 27 -0.51 -2.11 -11.42
N GLY A 28 -0.78 -3.42 -11.34
CA GLY A 28 0.20 -4.46 -11.60
C GLY A 28 0.82 -4.38 -13.01
N ARG A 29 0.00 -4.08 -14.03
CA ARG A 29 0.49 -3.83 -15.40
C ARG A 29 1.49 -2.68 -15.45
N ILE A 30 1.16 -1.54 -14.85
CA ILE A 30 2.05 -0.36 -14.83
C ILE A 30 3.37 -0.70 -14.12
N LEU A 31 3.30 -1.40 -12.98
CA LEU A 31 4.50 -1.77 -12.23
C LEU A 31 5.36 -2.82 -12.97
N LYS A 32 4.76 -3.74 -13.72
CA LYS A 32 5.49 -4.69 -14.60
C LYS A 32 6.21 -3.97 -15.75
N ASP A 33 5.63 -2.90 -16.26
CA ASP A 33 6.21 -2.10 -17.34
C ASP A 33 7.35 -1.19 -16.83
N VAL A 34 7.12 -0.47 -15.72
CA VAL A 34 8.11 0.46 -15.12
C VAL A 34 9.26 -0.29 -14.43
N LYS A 35 8.98 -1.48 -13.86
CA LYS A 35 9.93 -2.30 -13.09
C LYS A 35 10.65 -1.52 -11.96
N PRO A 36 9.90 -0.87 -11.05
CA PRO A 36 10.52 -0.08 -9.98
C PRO A 36 11.23 -0.97 -8.95
N VAL A 37 12.28 -0.42 -8.36
CA VAL A 37 12.96 -1.01 -7.19
C VAL A 37 12.28 -0.65 -5.87
N LEU A 38 11.55 0.47 -5.83
CA LEU A 38 10.82 1.00 -4.68
C LEU A 38 9.60 1.76 -5.19
N VAL A 39 8.46 1.61 -4.51
CA VAL A 39 7.18 2.27 -4.81
C VAL A 39 6.56 2.76 -3.50
N GLY A 40 6.15 4.02 -3.47
CA GLY A 40 5.28 4.57 -2.44
C GLY A 40 3.82 4.47 -2.84
N LEU A 41 2.98 4.01 -1.92
CA LEU A 41 1.54 3.87 -2.08
C LEU A 41 0.84 4.67 -0.98
N ALA A 42 -0.31 5.22 -1.33
CA ALA A 42 -1.22 5.89 -0.41
C ALA A 42 -2.62 5.30 -0.58
N GLU A 43 -3.48 5.50 0.43
CA GLU A 43 -4.85 4.98 0.45
C GLU A 43 -4.89 3.45 0.37
N VAL A 44 -3.96 2.81 1.10
CA VAL A 44 -3.91 1.37 1.26
C VAL A 44 -4.82 0.98 2.42
N GLU A 45 -5.83 0.17 2.12
CA GLU A 45 -6.83 -0.26 3.11
C GLU A 45 -6.25 -1.18 4.18
N ASN A 46 -5.40 -2.11 3.75
CA ASN A 46 -4.76 -3.09 4.63
C ASN A 46 -3.61 -3.81 3.92
N ARG A 47 -2.83 -4.57 4.69
CA ARG A 47 -1.69 -5.35 4.17
C ARG A 47 -2.09 -6.37 3.09
N ARG A 48 -3.30 -6.92 3.13
CA ARG A 48 -3.75 -7.93 2.16
C ARG A 48 -3.82 -7.37 0.74
N VAL A 49 -4.19 -6.09 0.57
CA VAL A 49 -4.17 -5.41 -0.74
C VAL A 49 -2.76 -5.42 -1.34
N LEU A 50 -1.74 -5.18 -0.51
CA LEU A 50 -0.34 -5.20 -0.93
C LEU A 50 0.13 -6.60 -1.29
N GLU A 51 -0.26 -7.61 -0.49
CA GLU A 51 0.05 -9.02 -0.78
C GLU A 51 -0.61 -9.51 -2.07
N ASP A 52 -1.84 -9.10 -2.34
CA ASP A 52 -2.52 -9.44 -3.58
C ASP A 52 -1.91 -8.72 -4.78
N LEU A 53 -1.46 -7.47 -4.60
CA LEU A 53 -0.72 -6.76 -5.64
C LEU A 53 0.62 -7.42 -5.95
N THR A 54 1.39 -7.87 -4.95
CA THR A 54 2.67 -8.56 -5.21
C THR A 54 2.47 -9.94 -5.86
N LYS A 55 1.37 -10.63 -5.57
CA LYS A 55 0.96 -11.84 -6.33
C LYS A 55 0.63 -11.51 -7.78
N GLU A 56 -0.08 -10.42 -8.04
CA GLU A 56 -0.37 -9.95 -9.40
C GLU A 56 0.93 -9.68 -10.18
N LEU A 57 1.99 -9.19 -9.52
CA LEU A 57 3.32 -9.02 -10.14
C LEU A 57 4.04 -10.34 -10.47
N GLY A 58 3.54 -11.48 -9.98
CA GLY A 58 4.00 -12.82 -10.35
C GLY A 58 5.24 -13.34 -9.61
N ARG A 59 5.82 -12.53 -8.72
CA ARG A 59 7.01 -12.88 -7.91
C ARG A 59 6.91 -12.30 -6.50
N PRO A 60 5.85 -12.62 -5.72
CA PRO A 60 5.59 -12.00 -4.43
C PRO A 60 6.76 -12.13 -3.45
N GLU A 61 7.53 -13.21 -3.53
CA GLU A 61 8.74 -13.45 -2.75
C GLU A 61 9.89 -12.45 -3.02
N GLN A 62 9.82 -11.70 -4.11
CA GLN A 62 10.81 -10.66 -4.44
C GLN A 62 10.44 -9.28 -3.89
N TRP A 63 9.28 -9.15 -3.26
CA TRP A 63 8.77 -7.88 -2.75
C TRP A 63 8.73 -7.87 -1.23
N GLY A 64 9.35 -6.86 -0.63
CA GLY A 64 9.14 -6.48 0.76
C GLY A 64 8.03 -5.45 0.89
N ILE A 65 7.37 -5.44 2.05
CA ILE A 65 6.22 -4.58 2.36
C ILE A 65 6.50 -3.85 3.68
N LEU A 66 6.57 -2.52 3.64
CA LEU A 66 6.51 -1.67 4.83
C LEU A 66 5.11 -1.05 4.90
N HIS A 67 4.31 -1.51 5.86
CA HIS A 67 2.93 -1.09 6.08
C HIS A 67 2.54 -1.38 7.53
N ARG A 68 1.83 -0.46 8.14
CA ARG A 68 1.22 -0.63 9.45
C ARG A 68 -0.21 -0.08 9.39
N GLU A 69 -1.11 -0.72 10.13
CA GLU A 69 -2.46 -0.20 10.29
C GLU A 69 -2.41 1.09 11.11
N GLY A 70 -2.81 2.19 10.49
CA GLY A 70 -2.82 3.50 11.11
C GLY A 70 -3.93 3.67 12.15
N PRO A 71 -3.88 4.74 12.97
CA PRO A 71 -4.95 5.07 13.90
C PRO A 71 -6.22 5.60 13.20
N ASP A 72 -6.12 5.90 11.90
CA ASP A 72 -7.22 6.41 11.10
C ASP A 72 -8.15 5.27 10.68
N ARG A 73 -9.37 5.28 11.23
CA ARG A 73 -10.37 4.22 10.98
C ARG A 73 -10.88 4.16 9.54
N ARG A 74 -10.53 5.13 8.69
CA ARG A 74 -10.86 5.13 7.26
C ARG A 74 -10.00 4.16 6.45
N GLY A 75 -8.93 3.60 7.02
CA GLY A 75 -8.06 2.66 6.30
C GLY A 75 -7.38 3.30 5.10
N ILE A 76 -6.77 4.46 5.29
CA ILE A 76 -6.09 5.22 4.21
C ILE A 76 -4.58 5.25 4.45
N ASP A 77 -4.02 4.10 4.76
CA ASP A 77 -2.63 3.98 5.16
C ASP A 77 -1.67 4.25 3.99
N CYS A 78 -0.46 4.68 4.33
CA CYS A 78 0.64 4.72 3.38
C CYS A 78 1.43 3.41 3.45
N ALA A 79 2.09 3.05 2.35
CA ALA A 79 2.93 1.87 2.31
C ALA A 79 4.15 2.07 1.39
N LEU A 80 5.19 1.28 1.64
CA LEU A 80 6.28 1.08 0.70
C LEU A 80 6.29 -0.37 0.22
N LEU A 81 6.33 -0.55 -1.11
CA LEU A 81 6.69 -1.81 -1.74
C LEU A 81 8.11 -1.69 -2.31
N TYR A 82 8.97 -2.64 -2.00
CA TYR A 82 10.36 -2.60 -2.46
C TYR A 82 10.85 -3.96 -2.93
N ARG A 83 11.81 -3.97 -3.85
CA ARG A 83 12.45 -5.19 -4.34
C ARG A 83 13.42 -5.73 -3.30
N GLN A 84 12.97 -6.64 -2.42
CA GLN A 84 13.79 -7.16 -1.33
C GLN A 84 14.95 -8.06 -1.79
N ASP A 85 14.90 -8.50 -3.05
CA ASP A 85 15.99 -9.18 -3.74
C ASP A 85 17.11 -8.21 -4.19
N GLN A 86 16.84 -6.90 -4.23
CA GLN A 86 17.80 -5.85 -4.62
C GLN A 86 18.11 -4.87 -3.48
N LEU A 87 17.17 -4.66 -2.58
CA LEU A 87 17.26 -3.75 -1.45
C LEU A 87 17.18 -4.51 -0.13
N GLU A 88 18.03 -4.14 0.80
CA GLU A 88 17.95 -4.49 2.21
C GLU A 88 17.31 -3.32 2.96
N CYS A 89 16.22 -3.58 3.68
CA CYS A 89 15.61 -2.59 4.58
C CYS A 89 16.44 -2.52 5.86
N MET A 90 17.07 -1.37 6.10
CA MET A 90 17.95 -1.14 7.25
C MET A 90 17.17 -0.66 8.46
N GLN A 91 16.20 0.23 8.23
CA GLN A 91 15.36 0.84 9.25
C GLN A 91 13.98 1.13 8.67
N GLU A 92 12.96 0.99 9.51
CA GLU A 92 11.60 1.41 9.23
C GLU A 92 11.11 2.29 10.39
N ASP A 93 10.38 3.36 10.08
CA ASP A 93 9.69 4.18 11.06
C ASP A 93 8.34 4.64 10.50
N PHE A 94 7.42 4.95 11.39
CA PHE A 94 6.06 5.32 11.06
C PHE A 94 5.64 6.52 11.88
N PHE A 95 5.61 7.68 11.22
CA PHE A 95 5.39 8.95 11.88
C PHE A 95 3.94 9.40 11.81
N VAL A 96 3.31 9.54 12.98
CA VAL A 96 1.95 10.06 13.09
C VAL A 96 2.00 11.58 13.23
N PHE A 97 1.43 12.29 12.26
CA PHE A 97 1.30 13.73 12.34
C PHE A 97 0.21 14.11 13.36
N ARG A 98 0.56 15.00 14.29
CA ARG A 98 -0.41 15.60 15.23
C ARG A 98 -0.77 16.99 14.74
N LEU A 99 -1.97 17.14 14.20
CA LEU A 99 -2.48 18.43 13.75
C LEU A 99 -2.98 19.26 14.95
N PRO A 100 -2.84 20.60 14.93
CA PRO A 100 -3.37 21.47 15.97
C PRO A 100 -4.88 21.31 16.19
N SER A 101 -5.62 20.87 15.18
CA SER A 101 -7.06 20.60 15.24
C SER A 101 -7.44 19.33 16.01
N GLY A 102 -6.48 18.44 16.29
CA GLY A 102 -6.73 17.14 16.90
C GLY A 102 -7.30 16.08 15.95
N ASN A 103 -7.56 16.42 14.68
CA ASN A 103 -8.04 15.46 13.69
C ASN A 103 -6.93 14.45 13.32
N PRO A 104 -7.26 13.16 13.15
CA PRO A 104 -6.33 12.18 12.64
C PRO A 104 -5.93 12.49 11.19
N THR A 105 -4.73 12.07 10.82
CA THR A 105 -4.14 12.23 9.50
C THR A 105 -3.41 10.95 9.13
N ARG A 106 -3.17 10.76 7.83
CA ARG A 106 -2.31 9.67 7.33
C ARG A 106 -0.97 9.70 8.04
N GLU A 107 -0.46 8.53 8.42
CA GLU A 107 0.91 8.40 8.89
C GLU A 107 1.90 8.44 7.72
N ALA A 108 3.10 8.95 7.96
CA ALA A 108 4.20 8.80 7.02
C ALA A 108 4.91 7.47 7.27
N VAL A 109 5.14 6.71 6.21
CA VAL A 109 6.03 5.54 6.22
C VAL A 109 7.43 5.98 5.81
N ILE A 110 8.41 5.69 6.65
CA ILE A 110 9.81 6.00 6.44
C ILE A 110 10.57 4.69 6.33
N GLY A 111 11.34 4.52 5.26
CA GLY A 111 12.21 3.36 5.06
C GLY A 111 13.61 3.80 4.65
N GLU A 112 14.62 3.29 5.36
CA GLU A 112 16.03 3.40 4.96
C GLU A 112 16.45 2.11 4.27
N PHE A 113 16.96 2.23 3.05
CA PHE A 113 17.32 1.07 2.23
C PHE A 113 18.77 1.12 1.78
N ARG A 114 19.38 -0.06 1.69
CA ARG A 114 20.70 -0.27 1.10
C ARG A 114 20.57 -1.20 -0.11
N PHE A 115 21.23 -0.88 -1.22
CA PHE A 115 21.36 -1.84 -2.31
C PHE A 115 22.23 -3.02 -1.88
N ARG A 116 21.72 -4.24 -2.10
CA ARG A 116 22.50 -5.47 -1.95
C ARG A 116 23.63 -5.43 -2.98
N GLN A 117 24.88 -5.52 -2.52
CA GLN A 117 26.01 -5.73 -3.42
C GLN A 117 26.00 -7.21 -3.84
N GLY A 118 26.12 -7.45 -5.16
CA GLY A 118 26.19 -8.80 -5.73
C GLY A 118 27.53 -9.48 -5.49
#